data_AF-A0A2D4Q3T7-F1
#
_entry.id   AF-A0A2D4Q3T7-F1
#
_cell.length_a   1.000
_cell.length_b   1.000
_cell.length_c   1.000
_cell.angle_alpha   90.00
_cell.angle_beta   90.00
_cell.angle_gamma   90.00
#
_symmetry.space_group_name_H-M   'P 1'
#
loop_
_entity.id
_entity.type
_entity.pdbx_description
1 polymer ?
#
loop_
_entity_poly.entity_id
_entity_poly.type
_entity_poly.pdbx_seq_one_letter_code
_entity_poly.pdbx_strand_id
1 'polypeptide(L)'
;NMAYYKSMPDAEDYIKDLEIKSYETLFVRAVRAYNGENWRTSISDIELALPDFYKAYDDCTAACEGSQEITDFKEFYLSIADHYTEVLECKLRCEIDLTPVIGGYVVEKFVATMYHYLQFAYYKLNDLKNAAPCVATYMLFDQKDEVMKQNLVYYQYHKDKWGLTDEDFHPR
;
A
#
# COMPACT_ATOMS: atom_id res chain seq x y z
N ASN A 1 1.36 12.32 29.66
CA ASN A 1 0.20 12.45 28.75
C ASN A 1 0.73 12.86 27.37
N MET A 2 0.67 11.97 26.37
CA MET A 2 1.30 12.15 25.04
C MET A 2 0.77 13.39 24.30
N ALA A 3 -0.50 13.74 24.51
CA ALA A 3 -1.14 14.91 23.92
C ALA A 3 -0.49 16.25 24.31
N TYR A 4 0.05 16.34 25.53
CA TYR A 4 0.76 17.54 25.99
C TYR A 4 2.05 17.76 25.20
N TYR A 5 2.83 16.71 24.95
CA TYR A 5 4.08 16.81 24.20
C TYR A 5 3.82 17.14 22.73
N LYS A 6 2.79 16.55 22.10
CA LYS A 6 2.38 16.89 20.73
C LYS A 6 1.90 18.34 20.56
N SER A 7 1.49 19.02 21.64
CA SER A 7 1.03 20.42 21.60
C SER A 7 2.14 21.47 21.73
N MET A 8 3.40 21.07 21.96
CA MET A 8 4.51 22.02 22.04
C MET A 8 4.94 22.50 20.64
N PRO A 9 5.36 23.76 20.49
CA PRO A 9 6.02 24.21 19.27
C PRO A 9 7.23 23.31 18.97
N ASP A 10 7.41 22.96 17.69
CA ASP A 10 8.50 22.09 17.21
C ASP A 10 8.51 20.66 17.77
N ALA A 11 7.45 20.22 18.46
CA ALA A 11 7.34 18.88 19.02
C ALA A 11 7.50 17.77 17.97
N GLU A 12 7.08 18.02 16.73
CA GLU A 12 7.22 17.08 15.61
C GLU A 12 8.69 16.78 15.28
N ASP A 13 9.61 17.72 15.54
CA ASP A 13 11.04 17.55 15.30
C ASP A 13 11.74 16.74 16.42
N TYR A 14 11.14 16.68 17.61
CA TYR A 14 11.70 16.00 18.79
C TYR A 14 11.00 14.68 19.15
N ILE A 15 9.76 14.48 18.72
CA ILE A 15 9.00 13.25 18.96
C ILE A 15 9.21 12.32 17.77
N LYS A 16 10.16 11.40 17.92
CA LYS A 16 10.41 10.35 16.94
C LYS A 16 9.62 9.10 17.28
N ASP A 17 8.71 8.72 16.39
CA ASP A 17 8.10 7.40 16.41
C ASP A 17 9.15 6.36 15.99
N LEU A 18 9.42 5.39 16.86
CA LEU A 18 10.37 4.30 16.59
C LEU A 18 9.69 3.06 16.01
N GLU A 19 8.35 3.01 16.02
CA GLU A 19 7.56 1.90 15.49
C GLU A 19 7.11 2.15 14.05
N ILE A 20 7.17 3.41 13.60
CA ILE A 20 6.82 3.80 12.24
C ILE A 20 7.59 2.98 11.20
N LYS A 21 6.87 2.37 10.27
CA LYS A 21 7.50 1.58 9.20
C LYS A 21 8.06 2.52 8.12
N SER A 22 9.11 2.04 7.45
CA SER A 22 9.78 2.78 6.35
C SER A 22 8.78 3.28 5.29
N TYR A 23 7.93 2.39 4.79
CA TYR A 23 6.94 2.70 3.74
C TYR A 23 5.95 3.79 4.16
N GLU A 24 5.62 3.93 5.45
CA GLU A 24 4.70 4.96 5.93
C GLU A 24 5.32 6.35 5.78
N THR A 25 6.60 6.48 6.15
CA THR A 25 7.33 7.75 6.01
C THR A 25 7.48 8.15 4.54
N LEU A 26 7.76 7.17 3.67
CA LEU A 26 7.84 7.36 2.23
C LEU A 26 6.47 7.77 1.67
N PHE A 27 5.40 7.10 2.07
CA PHE A 27 4.05 7.42 1.62
C PHE A 27 3.61 8.82 2.06
N VAL A 28 3.82 9.21 3.32
CA VAL A 28 3.50 10.57 3.79
C VAL A 28 4.29 11.62 3.03
N ARG A 29 5.59 11.37 2.76
CA ARG A 29 6.42 12.28 1.96
C ARG A 29 5.91 12.37 0.53
N ALA A 30 5.51 11.24 -0.07
CA ALA A 30 4.93 11.19 -1.40
C ALA A 30 3.64 11.98 -1.51
N VAL A 31 2.71 11.81 -0.57
CA VAL A 31 1.42 12.53 -0.54
C VAL A 31 1.64 14.03 -0.40
N ARG A 32 2.60 14.46 0.45
CA ARG A 32 2.99 15.87 0.55
C ARG A 32 3.56 16.38 -0.77
N ALA A 33 4.42 15.61 -1.44
CA ALA A 33 4.99 15.97 -2.74
C ALA A 33 3.91 16.05 -3.83
N TYR A 34 2.95 15.11 -3.84
CA TYR A 34 1.81 15.09 -4.75
C TYR A 34 0.94 16.34 -4.60
N ASN A 35 0.60 16.71 -3.35
CA ASN A 35 -0.18 17.92 -3.06
C ASN A 35 0.57 19.21 -3.40
N GLY A 36 1.90 19.17 -3.36
CA GLY A 36 2.77 20.25 -3.82
C GLY A 36 3.09 20.22 -5.31
N GLU A 37 2.41 19.40 -6.10
CA GLU A 37 2.63 19.19 -7.55
C GLU A 37 4.05 18.75 -7.93
N ASN A 38 4.82 18.26 -6.98
CA ASN A 38 6.12 17.67 -7.22
C ASN A 38 5.96 16.18 -7.58
N TRP A 39 5.50 15.94 -8.80
CA TRP A 39 5.20 14.60 -9.32
C TRP A 39 6.40 13.67 -9.29
N ARG A 40 7.61 14.17 -9.58
CA ARG A 40 8.84 13.36 -9.60
C ARG A 40 9.18 12.80 -8.22
N THR A 41 9.11 13.63 -7.18
CA THR A 41 9.34 13.18 -5.81
C THR A 41 8.24 12.24 -5.36
N SER A 42 6.97 12.53 -5.66
CA SER A 42 5.86 11.62 -5.37
C SER A 42 6.07 10.24 -5.99
N ILE A 43 6.49 10.17 -7.25
CA ILE A 43 6.78 8.90 -7.95
C ILE A 43 7.92 8.17 -7.25
N SER A 44 9.06 8.85 -7.06
CA SER A 44 10.23 8.23 -6.45
C SER A 44 9.94 7.66 -5.07
N ASP A 45 9.12 8.35 -4.28
CA ASP A 45 8.80 7.94 -2.92
C ASP A 45 7.84 6.75 -2.89
N ILE A 46 6.83 6.72 -3.78
CA ILE A 46 5.88 5.59 -3.81
C ILE A 46 6.52 4.34 -4.44
N GLU A 47 7.34 4.48 -5.46
CA GLU A 47 8.11 3.37 -6.04
C GLU A 47 9.06 2.73 -5.02
N LEU A 48 9.50 3.48 -4.00
CA LEU A 48 10.23 2.93 -2.84
C LEU A 48 9.31 2.38 -1.76
N ALA A 49 8.14 3.00 -1.54
CA ALA A 49 7.19 2.58 -0.50
C ALA A 49 6.56 1.21 -0.80
N LEU A 50 6.22 0.93 -2.07
CA LEU A 50 5.61 -0.33 -2.50
C LEU A 50 6.45 -1.57 -2.13
N PRO A 51 7.72 -1.71 -2.54
CA PRO A 51 8.52 -2.87 -2.16
C PRO A 51 8.78 -2.96 -0.66
N ASP A 52 8.91 -1.83 0.04
CA ASP A 52 9.04 -1.81 1.50
C ASP A 52 7.76 -2.30 2.19
N PHE A 53 6.58 -1.95 1.67
CA PHE A 53 5.30 -2.47 2.15
C PHE A 53 5.18 -3.97 1.90
N TYR A 54 5.46 -4.45 0.68
CA TYR A 54 5.39 -5.88 0.37
C TYR A 54 6.35 -6.70 1.23
N LYS A 55 7.56 -6.18 1.48
CA LYS A 55 8.48 -6.83 2.41
C LYS A 55 7.90 -6.92 3.82
N ALA A 56 7.30 -5.83 4.32
CA ALA A 56 6.67 -5.84 5.64
C ALA A 56 5.46 -6.80 5.70
N TYR A 57 4.72 -6.92 4.61
CA TYR A 57 3.61 -7.86 4.45
C TYR A 57 4.12 -9.31 4.47
N ASP A 58 5.16 -9.62 3.71
CA ASP A 58 5.79 -10.95 3.68
C ASP A 58 6.34 -11.30 5.07
N ASP A 59 7.04 -10.37 5.72
CA ASP A 59 7.55 -10.55 7.09
C ASP A 59 6.41 -10.82 8.09
N CYS A 60 5.27 -10.13 7.95
CA CYS A 60 4.07 -10.37 8.77
C CYS A 60 3.51 -11.78 8.54
N THR A 61 3.33 -12.18 7.28
CA THR A 61 2.77 -13.50 6.97
C THR A 61 3.68 -14.65 7.40
N ALA A 62 5.00 -14.45 7.33
CA ALA A 62 5.99 -15.41 7.81
C ALA A 62 5.97 -15.51 9.34
N ALA A 63 5.79 -14.39 10.05
CA ALA A 63 5.67 -14.38 11.50
C ALA A 63 4.43 -15.15 12.02
N CYS A 64 3.38 -15.29 11.20
CA CYS A 64 2.19 -16.07 11.55
C CYS A 64 2.44 -17.59 11.60
N GLU A 65 3.48 -18.12 10.96
CA GLU A 65 3.75 -19.58 10.90
C GLU A 65 4.57 -20.09 12.10
N GLY A 66 4.63 -19.32 13.19
CA GLY A 66 5.36 -19.66 14.40
C GLY A 66 4.77 -20.86 15.16
N SER A 67 5.57 -21.43 16.06
CA SER A 67 5.12 -22.51 16.95
C SER A 67 4.01 -22.03 17.88
N GLN A 68 2.92 -22.78 17.95
CA GLN A 68 1.83 -22.54 18.90
C GLN A 68 2.17 -23.09 20.29
N GLU A 69 1.83 -22.35 21.34
CA GLU A 69 1.79 -22.91 22.69
C GLU A 69 0.56 -23.82 22.82
N ILE A 70 0.79 -25.11 23.08
CA ILE A 70 -0.31 -26.06 23.30
C ILE A 70 -0.90 -25.80 24.68
N THR A 71 -1.97 -25.00 24.73
CA THR A 71 -2.67 -24.66 25.99
C THR A 71 -3.75 -25.67 26.37
N ASP A 72 -4.20 -26.50 25.42
CA ASP A 72 -5.28 -27.49 25.61
C ASP A 72 -4.96 -28.81 24.90
N PHE A 73 -5.25 -29.94 25.56
CA PHE A 73 -5.00 -31.27 25.01
C PHE A 73 -6.20 -31.76 24.20
N LYS A 74 -6.25 -31.36 22.93
CA LYS A 74 -7.21 -31.85 21.94
C LYS A 74 -6.70 -33.13 21.25
N GLU A 75 -7.60 -33.86 20.59
CA GLU A 75 -7.18 -34.92 19.66
C GLU A 75 -6.28 -34.35 18.56
N PHE A 76 -5.31 -35.14 18.10
CA PHE A 76 -4.24 -34.72 17.20
C PHE A 76 -4.74 -33.92 15.98
N TYR A 77 -5.78 -34.41 15.29
CA TYR A 77 -6.32 -33.74 14.11
C TYR A 77 -7.01 -32.42 14.42
N LEU A 78 -7.69 -32.32 15.57
CA LEU A 78 -8.33 -31.08 16.00
C LEU A 78 -7.27 -30.03 16.36
N SER A 79 -6.21 -30.42 17.06
CA SER A 79 -5.10 -29.51 17.38
C SER A 79 -4.44 -28.95 16.12
N ILE A 80 -4.23 -29.79 15.10
CA ILE A 80 -3.68 -29.33 13.81
C ILE A 80 -4.65 -28.37 13.12
N ALA A 81 -5.93 -28.72 13.05
CA ALA A 81 -6.92 -27.88 12.39
C ALA A 81 -7.02 -26.50 13.05
N ASP A 82 -7.07 -26.45 14.38
CA ASP A 82 -7.11 -25.20 15.14
C ASP A 82 -5.85 -24.35 14.90
N HIS A 83 -4.66 -24.96 14.90
CA HIS A 83 -3.42 -24.26 14.58
C HIS A 83 -3.47 -23.62 13.19
N TYR A 84 -3.90 -24.37 12.16
CA TYR A 84 -4.03 -23.82 10.81
C TYR A 84 -5.06 -22.70 10.73
N THR A 85 -6.17 -22.81 11.46
CA THR A 85 -7.16 -21.72 11.54
C THR A 85 -6.54 -20.46 12.14
N GLU A 86 -5.79 -20.57 13.25
CA GLU A 86 -5.10 -19.44 13.87
C GLU A 86 -4.07 -18.79 12.92
N VAL A 87 -3.26 -19.62 12.23
CA VAL A 87 -2.28 -19.14 11.24
C VAL A 87 -2.99 -18.39 10.10
N LEU A 88 -4.10 -18.93 9.58
CA LEU A 88 -4.87 -18.31 8.51
C LEU A 88 -5.50 -16.98 8.97
N GLU A 89 -6.08 -16.94 10.17
CA GLU A 89 -6.64 -15.72 10.75
C GLU A 89 -5.57 -14.63 10.94
N CYS A 90 -4.38 -15.01 11.40
CA CYS A 90 -3.23 -14.09 11.51
C CYS A 90 -2.84 -13.51 10.15
N LYS A 91 -2.70 -14.35 9.12
CA LYS A 91 -2.32 -13.90 7.77
C LYS A 91 -3.35 -12.95 7.15
N LEU A 92 -4.64 -13.22 7.35
CA LEU A 92 -5.73 -12.36 6.86
C LEU A 92 -5.71 -10.96 7.49
N ARG A 93 -5.12 -10.82 8.68
CA ARG A 93 -5.01 -9.53 9.36
C ARG A 93 -3.80 -8.70 8.96
N CYS A 94 -2.78 -9.29 8.32
CA CYS A 94 -1.54 -8.59 7.99
C CYS A 94 -1.77 -7.30 7.19
N GLU A 95 -2.66 -7.30 6.19
CA GLU A 95 -2.96 -6.08 5.42
C GLU A 95 -3.57 -4.99 6.30
N ILE A 96 -4.52 -5.36 7.17
CA ILE A 96 -5.22 -4.43 8.07
C ILE A 96 -4.25 -3.86 9.11
N ASP A 97 -3.46 -4.74 9.74
CA ASP A 97 -2.52 -4.37 10.80
C ASP A 97 -1.35 -3.51 10.26
N LEU A 98 -1.01 -3.64 8.96
CA LEU A 98 0.01 -2.82 8.28
C LEU A 98 -0.56 -1.59 7.58
N THR A 99 -1.89 -1.38 7.56
CA THR A 99 -2.47 -0.20 6.93
C THR A 99 -2.23 1.03 7.81
N PRO A 100 -1.56 2.09 7.31
CA PRO A 100 -1.21 3.24 8.15
C PRO A 100 -2.41 4.11 8.50
N VAL A 101 -2.31 4.76 9.67
CA VAL A 101 -3.24 5.78 10.13
C VAL A 101 -2.58 7.16 10.00
N ILE A 102 -3.02 7.94 9.02
CA ILE A 102 -2.44 9.25 8.71
C ILE A 102 -3.42 10.33 9.15
N GLY A 103 -2.97 11.23 10.02
CA GLY A 103 -3.81 12.33 10.52
C GLY A 103 -5.05 11.85 11.28
N GLY A 104 -5.04 10.63 11.81
CA GLY A 104 -6.18 10.02 12.52
C GLY A 104 -7.13 9.21 11.63
N TYR A 105 -6.85 9.08 10.33
CA TYR A 105 -7.67 8.32 9.39
C TYR A 105 -6.89 7.15 8.80
N VAL A 106 -7.54 5.98 8.75
CA VAL A 106 -7.02 4.78 8.09
C VAL A 106 -7.01 5.02 6.58
N VAL A 107 -5.90 4.74 5.91
CA VAL A 107 -5.83 4.80 4.45
C VAL A 107 -6.43 3.52 3.87
N GLU A 108 -7.74 3.54 3.58
CA GLU A 108 -8.41 2.39 2.97
C GLU A 108 -7.75 1.98 1.65
N LYS A 109 -7.66 0.66 1.41
CA LYS A 109 -7.06 0.07 0.20
C LYS A 109 -5.66 0.64 -0.05
N PHE A 110 -4.79 0.52 0.93
CA PHE A 110 -3.51 1.24 0.96
C PHE A 110 -2.65 1.03 -0.29
N VAL A 111 -2.52 -0.23 -0.75
CA VAL A 111 -1.77 -0.56 -1.97
C VAL A 111 -2.42 0.02 -3.21
N ALA A 112 -3.74 -0.08 -3.34
CA ALA A 112 -4.47 0.56 -4.44
C ALA A 112 -4.24 2.07 -4.44
N THR A 113 -4.32 2.72 -3.28
CA THR A 113 -4.07 4.16 -3.13
C THR A 113 -2.67 4.54 -3.61
N MET A 114 -1.63 3.74 -3.33
CA MET A 114 -0.28 3.96 -3.86
C MET A 114 -0.25 3.93 -5.40
N TYR A 115 -0.88 2.94 -6.03
CA TYR A 115 -0.97 2.88 -7.49
C TYR A 115 -1.80 4.02 -8.10
N HIS A 116 -2.82 4.52 -7.39
CA HIS A 116 -3.57 5.70 -7.83
C HIS A 116 -2.68 6.95 -7.88
N TYR A 117 -1.89 7.19 -6.84
CA TYR A 117 -0.94 8.30 -6.83
C TYR A 117 0.13 8.15 -7.93
N LEU A 118 0.69 6.95 -8.12
CA LEU A 118 1.67 6.70 -9.19
C LEU A 118 1.09 6.97 -10.57
N GLN A 119 -0.07 6.38 -10.87
CA GLN A 119 -0.77 6.52 -12.13
C GLN A 119 -0.99 8.00 -12.49
N PHE A 120 -1.52 8.78 -11.55
CA PHE A 120 -1.78 10.19 -11.79
C PHE A 120 -0.48 10.99 -11.95
N ALA A 121 0.52 10.74 -11.10
CA ALA A 121 1.80 11.45 -11.18
C ALA A 121 2.53 11.16 -12.51
N TYR A 122 2.54 9.91 -12.97
CA TYR A 122 3.07 9.53 -14.28
C TYR A 122 2.31 10.20 -15.42
N TYR A 123 0.98 10.24 -15.33
CA TYR A 123 0.14 10.97 -16.29
C TYR A 123 0.51 12.46 -16.36
N LYS A 124 0.71 13.12 -15.21
CA LYS A 124 1.11 14.53 -15.14
C LYS A 124 2.48 14.81 -15.76
N LEU A 125 3.36 13.81 -15.77
CA LEU A 125 4.67 13.87 -16.43
C LEU A 125 4.64 13.37 -17.88
N ASN A 126 3.46 13.09 -18.44
CA ASN A 126 3.27 12.57 -19.79
C ASN A 126 3.97 11.21 -20.02
N ASP A 127 4.10 10.41 -18.97
CA ASP A 127 4.70 9.08 -18.98
C ASP A 127 3.62 7.98 -18.92
N LEU A 128 2.88 7.82 -20.02
CA LEU A 128 1.77 6.88 -20.05
C LEU A 128 2.21 5.41 -20.04
N LYS A 129 3.46 5.13 -20.42
CA LYS A 129 4.02 3.78 -20.38
C LYS A 129 4.12 3.25 -18.95
N ASN A 130 4.35 4.13 -17.98
CA ASN A 130 4.30 3.79 -16.58
C ASN A 130 2.92 4.02 -15.96
N ALA A 131 2.13 4.98 -16.44
CA ALA A 131 0.78 5.22 -15.92
C ALA A 131 -0.22 4.07 -16.22
N ALA A 132 -0.21 3.54 -17.44
CA ALA A 132 -1.12 2.47 -17.87
C ALA A 132 -1.02 1.19 -17.02
N PRO A 133 0.17 0.63 -16.76
CA PRO A 133 0.27 -0.57 -15.95
C PRO A 133 -0.04 -0.30 -14.47
N CYS A 134 0.15 0.94 -13.96
CA CYS A 134 -0.34 1.33 -12.63
C CYS A 134 -1.87 1.29 -12.53
N VAL A 135 -2.61 1.76 -13.55
CA VAL A 135 -4.09 1.60 -13.58
C VAL A 135 -4.44 0.12 -13.61
N ALA A 136 -3.80 -0.67 -14.47
CA ALA A 136 -4.09 -2.10 -14.56
C ALA A 136 -3.87 -2.81 -13.23
N THR A 137 -2.81 -2.45 -12.50
CA THR A 137 -2.53 -2.98 -11.17
C THR A 137 -3.55 -2.52 -10.13
N TYR A 138 -3.95 -1.24 -10.14
CA TYR A 138 -5.02 -0.74 -9.28
C TYR A 138 -6.31 -1.55 -9.44
N MET A 139 -6.68 -1.87 -10.68
CA MET A 139 -7.89 -2.62 -10.98
C MET A 139 -7.88 -4.04 -10.41
N LEU A 140 -6.74 -4.60 -10.02
CA LEU A 140 -6.71 -5.88 -9.28
C LEU A 140 -7.24 -5.75 -7.86
N PHE A 141 -7.06 -4.58 -7.24
CA PHE A 141 -7.48 -4.31 -5.86
C PHE A 141 -8.91 -3.75 -5.78
N ASP A 142 -9.28 -2.86 -6.71
CA ASP A 142 -10.63 -2.28 -6.73
C ASP A 142 -11.22 -2.20 -8.14
N GLN A 143 -11.89 -3.29 -8.52
CA GLN A 143 -12.61 -3.38 -9.79
C GLN A 143 -13.91 -2.57 -9.82
N LYS A 144 -14.35 -1.96 -8.71
CA LYS A 144 -15.61 -1.19 -8.65
C LYS A 144 -15.39 0.31 -8.77
N ASP A 145 -14.14 0.75 -8.73
CA ASP A 145 -13.78 2.16 -8.90
C ASP A 145 -14.06 2.62 -10.34
N GLU A 146 -15.11 3.42 -10.51
CA GLU A 146 -15.52 3.94 -11.81
C GLU A 146 -14.53 4.97 -12.39
N VAL A 147 -13.79 5.69 -11.54
CA VAL A 147 -12.79 6.67 -12.00
C VAL A 147 -11.61 5.93 -12.62
N MET A 148 -11.12 4.87 -11.96
CA MET A 148 -10.00 4.09 -12.51
C MET A 148 -10.38 3.28 -13.74
N LYS A 149 -11.61 2.75 -13.82
CA LYS A 149 -12.12 2.17 -15.07
C LYS A 149 -12.09 3.17 -16.23
N GLN A 150 -12.55 4.39 -15.99
CA GLN A 150 -12.54 5.44 -17.02
C GLN A 150 -11.11 5.80 -17.44
N ASN A 151 -10.16 5.87 -16.49
CA ASN A 151 -8.75 6.09 -16.81
C ASN A 151 -8.18 4.97 -17.69
N LEU A 152 -8.51 3.71 -17.39
CA LEU A 152 -8.08 2.56 -18.18
C LEU A 152 -8.60 2.65 -19.63
N VAL A 153 -9.91 2.88 -19.77
CA VAL A 153 -10.55 3.03 -21.09
C VAL A 153 -9.97 4.23 -21.85
N TYR A 154 -9.69 5.33 -21.16
CA TYR A 154 -9.08 6.52 -21.75
C TYR A 154 -7.68 6.21 -22.32
N TYR A 155 -6.85 5.48 -21.58
CA TYR A 155 -5.52 5.06 -22.08
C TYR A 155 -5.61 4.08 -23.23
N GLN A 156 -6.53 3.12 -23.18
CA GLN A 156 -6.77 2.18 -24.28
C GLN A 156 -7.26 2.89 -25.55
N TYR A 157 -8.18 3.84 -25.42
CA TYR A 157 -8.71 4.60 -26.54
C TYR A 157 -7.63 5.46 -27.22
N HIS A 158 -6.69 5.99 -26.45
CA HIS A 158 -5.59 6.81 -26.96
C HIS A 158 -4.27 6.04 -27.13
N LYS A 159 -4.33 4.71 -27.19
CA LYS A 159 -3.17 3.82 -27.27
C LYS A 159 -2.19 4.22 -28.38
N ASP A 160 -2.69 4.40 -29.61
CA ASP A 160 -1.87 4.79 -30.77
C ASP A 160 -1.25 6.18 -30.62
N LYS A 161 -2.00 7.13 -30.04
CA LYS A 161 -1.54 8.50 -29.82
C LYS A 161 -0.36 8.55 -28.83
N TRP A 162 -0.38 7.67 -27.84
CA TRP A 162 0.63 7.62 -26.77
C TRP A 162 1.71 6.57 -27.01
N GLY A 163 1.66 5.85 -28.15
CA GLY A 163 2.63 4.80 -28.47
C GLY A 163 2.61 3.64 -27.48
N LEU A 164 1.44 3.32 -26.95
CA LEU A 164 1.22 2.21 -26.02
C LEU A 164 0.99 0.90 -26.79
N THR A 165 1.39 -0.22 -26.21
CA THR A 165 1.13 -1.58 -26.71
C THR A 165 0.14 -2.30 -25.80
N ASP A 166 -0.30 -3.51 -26.15
CA ASP A 166 -1.17 -4.29 -25.25
C ASP A 166 -0.43 -4.71 -23.98
N GLU A 167 0.90 -4.85 -24.04
CA GLU A 167 1.75 -5.19 -22.90
C GLU A 167 1.76 -4.10 -21.83
N ASP A 168 1.60 -2.82 -22.22
CA ASP A 168 1.53 -1.69 -21.29
C ASP A 168 0.27 -1.72 -20.40
N PHE A 169 -0.70 -2.60 -20.69
CA PHE A 169 -1.92 -2.77 -19.89
C PHE A 169 -1.87 -4.02 -19.00
N HIS A 170 -0.72 -4.70 -18.91
CA HIS A 170 -0.52 -5.73 -17.90
C HIS A 170 -0.23 -5.09 -16.53
N PRO A 171 -0.81 -5.64 -15.44
CA PRO A 171 -0.40 -5.27 -14.08
C PRO A 171 1.10 -5.47 -13.85
N ARG A 172 1.70 -4.64 -13.01
CA ARG A 172 3.12 -4.72 -12.61
C ARG A 172 3.34 -5.74 -11.50
#